data_AF-A0A6A5GKL0-F1
#
_entry.id   AF-A0A6A5GKL0-F1
#
_cell.length_a   1.000
_cell.length_b   1.000
_cell.length_c   1.000
_cell.angle_alpha   90.00
_cell.angle_beta   90.00
_cell.angle_gamma   90.00
#
_symmetry.space_group_name_H-M   'P 1'
#
loop_
_entity.id
_entity.type
_entity.pdbx_description
1 polymer ?
#
loop_
_entity_poly.entity_id
_entity_poly.type
_entity_poly.pdbx_seq_one_letter_code
_entity_poly.pdbx_strand_id
1 'polypeptide(L)'
;MRNWNHLPAEIKRHVVKKLDFMSRHSLKSTSHVDRLIVNSTCFKVPRVRFGYKQEKCLVMIYTGIKKFLRLELSKCKEGILVERSENTWDHQNITTKILPPSDVLKTGLTILKNLLAHESIIIEAMEWDIPQKSEAVIHEDLILKPLAGSKFRIHDFVILWDSKSIESLIEKLCVVEEVKMIRFLALGLPLSSLDVENELVPQLIYELQKTPPSGLNIPCRHQLFHMDNSAAHLSHLELRANYFLSYVNIIACHIRSVEPSNNEPERIEIDGGEIDWVYTSECGKWVAKTIAKNEEVVKRELDAEKCGVDYLCKKCTDSFNYWYHQNLPRRIMQEPFWNDILYTYPEIRDFEFWSIFNLREKFLAEDESWEMEDKKTSASWGFRNTPTSKKQAEAVIQKSEIPNKFNFKSILIFIVFPVLFSFVFYVVMSFF
;
A
#
# COMPACT_ATOMS: atom_id res chain seq x y z
N MET A 1 28.48 -29.68 25.55
CA MET A 1 28.08 -28.55 24.69
C MET A 1 28.15 -27.26 25.49
N ARG A 2 28.73 -26.18 24.95
CA ARG A 2 28.65 -24.85 25.60
C ARG A 2 27.21 -24.32 25.43
N ASN A 3 26.53 -24.04 26.55
CA ASN A 3 25.18 -23.45 26.56
C ASN A 3 25.24 -21.99 26.06
N TRP A 4 24.15 -21.47 25.47
CA TRP A 4 23.96 -20.08 25.02
C TRP A 4 24.51 -19.05 26.02
N ASN A 5 24.28 -19.26 27.31
CA ASN A 5 24.73 -18.34 28.37
C ASN A 5 26.26 -18.20 28.48
N HIS A 6 27.02 -19.18 27.99
CA HIS A 6 28.49 -19.17 28.01
C HIS A 6 29.10 -18.68 26.69
N LEU A 7 28.28 -18.31 25.70
CA LEU A 7 28.78 -17.74 24.46
C LEU A 7 29.17 -16.27 24.65
N PRO A 8 30.35 -15.84 24.15
CA PRO A 8 30.73 -14.43 24.14
C PRO A 8 29.70 -13.56 23.43
N ALA A 9 29.55 -12.31 23.88
CA ALA A 9 28.61 -11.35 23.30
C ALA A 9 28.81 -11.14 21.78
N GLU A 10 30.06 -11.24 21.30
CA GLU A 10 30.39 -11.14 19.88
C GLU A 10 29.78 -12.26 19.03
N ILE A 11 29.83 -13.50 19.52
CA ILE A 11 29.21 -14.66 18.85
C ILE A 11 27.68 -14.50 18.87
N LYS A 12 27.13 -14.10 20.03
CA LYS A 12 25.69 -13.83 20.15
C LYS A 12 25.23 -12.73 19.18
N ARG A 13 25.98 -11.64 19.02
CA ARG A 13 25.70 -10.59 18.02
C ARG A 13 25.67 -11.16 16.60
N HIS A 14 26.60 -12.05 16.25
CA HIS A 14 26.59 -12.71 14.94
C HIS A 14 25.33 -13.55 14.71
N VAL A 15 24.85 -14.25 15.75
CA VAL A 15 23.57 -14.99 15.67
C VAL A 15 22.41 -14.01 15.53
N VAL A 16 22.34 -12.97 16.38
CA VAL A 16 21.29 -11.95 16.34
C VAL A 16 21.18 -11.29 14.97
N LYS A 17 22.32 -10.99 14.31
CA LYS A 17 22.35 -10.44 12.95
C LYS A 17 21.55 -11.29 11.94
N LYS A 18 21.49 -12.60 12.14
CA LYS A 18 20.81 -13.56 11.26
C LYS A 18 19.38 -13.93 11.71
N LEU A 19 18.96 -13.52 12.90
CA LEU A 19 17.61 -13.78 13.39
C LEU A 19 16.58 -12.92 12.65
N ASP A 20 15.43 -13.51 12.36
CA ASP A 20 14.25 -12.79 11.89
C ASP A 20 13.71 -11.83 12.96
N PHE A 21 12.80 -10.96 12.55
CA PHE A 21 12.23 -9.92 13.40
C PHE A 21 11.61 -10.46 14.70
N MET A 22 10.83 -11.54 14.60
CA MET A 22 10.11 -12.10 15.74
C MET A 22 11.06 -12.82 16.69
N SER A 23 12.01 -13.60 16.14
CA SER A 23 13.07 -14.25 16.92
C SER A 23 13.91 -13.25 17.70
N ARG A 24 14.22 -12.08 17.11
CA ARG A 24 14.91 -10.99 17.83
C ARG A 24 14.07 -10.45 18.98
N HIS A 25 12.78 -10.20 18.75
CA HIS A 25 11.88 -9.69 19.78
C HIS A 25 11.71 -10.68 20.94
N SER A 26 11.61 -11.99 20.64
CA SER A 26 11.60 -13.05 21.65
C SER A 26 12.91 -13.09 22.44
N LEU A 27 14.06 -13.04 21.77
CA LEU A 27 15.37 -13.05 22.41
C LEU A 27 15.60 -11.81 23.31
N LYS A 28 15.02 -10.66 22.96
CA LYS A 28 15.04 -9.45 23.82
C LYS A 28 14.39 -9.67 25.19
N SER A 29 13.56 -10.71 25.32
CA SER A 29 12.79 -11.03 26.52
C SER A 29 13.38 -12.18 27.35
N THR A 30 14.49 -12.79 26.94
CA THR A 30 15.10 -13.93 27.65
C THR A 30 16.01 -13.51 28.80
N SER A 31 16.86 -12.51 28.60
CA SER A 31 17.78 -12.01 29.62
C SER A 31 18.18 -10.54 29.38
N HIS A 32 18.72 -9.89 30.40
CA HIS A 32 19.23 -8.52 30.28
C HIS A 32 20.38 -8.42 29.26
N VAL A 33 21.31 -9.38 29.26
CA VAL A 33 22.44 -9.41 28.32
C VAL A 33 21.95 -9.58 26.88
N ASP A 34 21.01 -10.50 26.65
CA ASP A 34 20.47 -10.73 25.31
C ASP A 34 19.68 -9.49 24.81
N ARG A 35 18.94 -8.81 25.70
CA ARG A 35 18.29 -7.52 25.40
C ARG A 35 19.29 -6.45 24.95
N LEU A 36 20.41 -6.28 25.66
CA LEU A 36 21.45 -5.32 25.27
C LEU A 36 22.08 -5.68 23.92
N ILE A 37 22.30 -6.97 23.65
CA ILE A 37 22.85 -7.45 22.39
C ILE A 37 21.88 -7.19 21.23
N VAL A 38 20.60 -7.50 21.42
CA VAL A 38 19.56 -7.23 20.41
C VAL A 38 19.43 -5.73 20.16
N ASN A 39 19.33 -4.92 21.23
CA ASN A 39 19.18 -3.47 21.13
C ASN A 39 20.40 -2.77 20.53
N SER A 40 21.61 -3.32 20.69
CA SER A 40 22.83 -2.77 20.06
C SER A 40 23.05 -3.27 18.63
N THR A 41 22.20 -4.16 18.11
CA THR A 41 22.34 -4.72 16.77
C THR A 41 21.26 -4.13 15.85
N CYS A 42 21.70 -3.34 14.86
CA CYS A 42 20.80 -2.76 13.87
C CYS A 42 19.98 -3.85 13.15
N PHE A 43 18.72 -3.53 12.85
CA PHE A 43 17.81 -4.36 12.09
C PHE A 43 17.06 -3.50 11.08
N LYS A 44 16.93 -3.99 9.85
CA LYS A 44 16.17 -3.31 8.80
C LYS A 44 14.87 -4.06 8.55
N VAL A 45 13.77 -3.31 8.53
CA VAL A 45 12.44 -3.81 8.18
C VAL A 45 12.09 -3.25 6.80
N PRO A 46 11.88 -4.09 5.78
CA PRO A 46 11.56 -3.64 4.43
C PRO A 46 10.33 -2.74 4.35
N ARG A 47 9.21 -3.12 4.99
CA ARG A 47 8.00 -2.30 4.96
C ARG A 47 7.10 -2.53 6.16
N VAL A 48 6.50 -1.47 6.64
CA VAL A 48 5.48 -1.50 7.70
C VAL A 48 4.23 -0.79 7.18
N ARG A 49 3.05 -1.29 7.54
CA ARG A 49 1.78 -0.62 7.28
C ARG A 49 1.03 -0.47 8.59
N PHE A 50 0.52 0.72 8.84
CA PHE A 50 -0.38 1.01 9.92
C PHE A 50 -1.69 1.54 9.35
N GLY A 51 -2.79 0.86 9.65
CA GLY A 51 -4.12 1.25 9.19
C GLY A 51 -5.06 1.49 10.36
N TYR A 52 -5.92 2.51 10.26
CA TYR A 52 -7.04 2.71 11.19
C TYR A 52 -8.28 3.25 10.49
N LYS A 53 -9.36 2.46 10.47
CA LYS A 53 -10.67 2.93 10.03
C LYS A 53 -11.80 2.09 10.61
N GLN A 54 -12.95 2.72 10.81
CA GLN A 54 -14.17 2.08 11.35
C GLN A 54 -13.91 1.23 12.61
N GLU A 55 -13.16 1.77 13.60
CA GLU A 55 -12.83 1.07 14.85
C GLU A 55 -12.06 -0.24 14.67
N LYS A 56 -11.40 -0.41 13.52
CA LYS A 56 -10.44 -1.48 13.26
C LYS A 56 -9.05 -0.90 13.04
N CYS A 57 -8.05 -1.66 13.45
CA CYS A 57 -6.65 -1.29 13.28
C CYS A 57 -5.87 -2.43 12.62
N LEU A 58 -4.93 -2.09 11.74
CA LEU A 58 -4.01 -3.00 11.08
C LEU A 58 -2.57 -2.62 11.44
N VAL A 59 -1.79 -3.62 11.85
CA VAL A 59 -0.33 -3.54 11.90
C VAL A 59 0.22 -4.66 11.01
N MET A 60 0.82 -4.30 9.89
CA MET A 60 1.45 -5.26 8.97
C MET A 60 2.94 -4.98 8.86
N ILE A 61 3.78 -6.00 9.10
CA ILE A 61 5.24 -5.88 9.10
C ILE A 61 5.79 -6.86 8.08
N TYR A 62 6.29 -6.36 6.97
CA TYR A 62 6.99 -7.16 5.97
C TYR A 62 8.45 -7.32 6.38
N THR A 63 8.93 -8.56 6.38
CA THR A 63 10.32 -8.91 6.70
C THR A 63 11.08 -9.46 5.49
N GLY A 64 10.38 -9.66 4.37
CA GLY A 64 10.94 -10.09 3.09
C GLY A 64 9.85 -10.43 2.07
N ILE A 65 10.25 -10.97 0.92
CA ILE A 65 9.33 -11.42 -0.12
C ILE A 65 8.44 -12.54 0.42
N LYS A 66 7.11 -12.39 0.28
CA LYS A 66 6.10 -13.30 0.84
C LYS A 66 6.23 -13.53 2.37
N LYS A 67 6.99 -12.67 3.07
CA LYS A 67 7.22 -12.77 4.52
C LYS A 67 6.65 -11.56 5.24
N PHE A 68 5.57 -11.76 5.99
CA PHE A 68 4.89 -10.72 6.73
C PHE A 68 4.25 -11.24 8.02
N LEU A 69 4.21 -10.38 9.04
CA LEU A 69 3.33 -10.50 10.19
C LEU A 69 2.15 -9.55 10.01
N ARG A 70 0.93 -10.04 10.21
CA ARG A 70 -0.30 -9.25 10.19
C ARG A 70 -0.97 -9.33 11.55
N LEU A 71 -1.31 -8.18 12.10
CA LEU A 71 -2.14 -8.03 13.30
C LEU A 71 -3.34 -7.16 12.94
N GLU A 72 -4.54 -7.70 13.08
CA GLU A 72 -5.78 -6.94 12.98
C GLU A 72 -6.44 -6.86 14.35
N LEU A 73 -6.88 -5.66 14.71
CA LEU A 73 -7.53 -5.40 15.98
C LEU A 73 -8.93 -4.88 15.73
N SER A 74 -9.91 -5.44 16.44
CA SER A 74 -11.29 -5.00 16.39
C SER A 74 -11.93 -5.09 17.77
N LYS A 75 -12.98 -4.30 17.99
CA LYS A 75 -13.72 -4.32 19.25
C LYS A 75 -14.65 -5.53 19.32
N CYS A 76 -14.66 -6.23 20.46
CA CYS A 76 -15.63 -7.28 20.77
C CYS A 76 -16.28 -7.04 22.14
N LYS A 77 -17.24 -7.88 22.54
CA LYS A 77 -17.96 -7.73 23.82
C LYS A 77 -17.03 -7.80 25.04
N GLU A 78 -16.00 -8.63 24.95
CA GLU A 78 -15.10 -8.98 26.06
C GLU A 78 -13.84 -8.08 26.10
N GLY A 79 -13.64 -7.25 25.07
CA GLY A 79 -12.50 -6.34 24.97
C GLY A 79 -12.08 -6.07 23.53
N ILE A 80 -10.79 -6.25 23.23
CA ILE A 80 -10.25 -6.11 21.88
C ILE A 80 -9.85 -7.48 21.36
N LEU A 81 -10.49 -7.91 20.26
CA LEU A 81 -10.07 -9.07 19.51
C LEU A 81 -8.82 -8.71 18.70
N VAL A 82 -7.77 -9.50 18.86
CA VAL A 82 -6.53 -9.43 18.07
C VAL A 82 -6.45 -10.69 17.23
N GLU A 83 -6.50 -10.52 15.93
CA GLU A 83 -6.32 -11.55 14.92
C GLU A 83 -4.90 -11.45 14.37
N ARG A 84 -4.18 -12.57 14.38
CA ARG A 84 -2.80 -12.66 13.92
C ARG A 84 -2.67 -13.71 12.83
N SER A 85 -2.07 -13.31 11.71
CA SER A 85 -1.57 -14.23 10.69
C SER A 85 -0.10 -13.95 10.35
N GLU A 86 0.59 -14.96 9.83
CA GLU A 86 1.99 -14.85 9.42
C GLU A 86 2.16 -15.57 8.08
N ASN A 87 2.58 -14.83 7.05
CA ASN A 87 2.81 -15.33 5.70
C ASN A 87 1.59 -16.04 5.06
N THR A 88 0.38 -15.75 5.54
CA THR A 88 -0.87 -16.36 5.07
C THR A 88 -2.03 -15.38 5.14
N TRP A 89 -2.91 -15.51 4.15
CA TRP A 89 -4.19 -14.81 4.05
C TRP A 89 -5.38 -15.71 4.42
N ASP A 90 -5.15 -17.03 4.50
CA ASP A 90 -6.18 -18.00 4.88
C ASP A 90 -6.66 -17.77 6.32
N HIS A 91 -7.95 -17.53 6.45
CA HIS A 91 -8.65 -17.34 7.72
C HIS A 91 -8.55 -18.55 8.65
N GLN A 92 -8.36 -19.77 8.13
CA GLN A 92 -8.20 -20.98 8.94
C GLN A 92 -6.90 -20.98 9.73
N ASN A 93 -5.89 -20.23 9.27
CA ASN A 93 -4.58 -20.13 9.90
C ASN A 93 -4.44 -18.89 10.79
N ILE A 94 -5.54 -18.16 11.04
CA ILE A 94 -5.54 -17.00 11.94
C ILE A 94 -5.57 -17.48 13.39
N THR A 95 -4.64 -16.93 14.17
CA THR A 95 -4.62 -17.10 15.62
C THR A 95 -5.26 -15.90 16.30
N THR A 96 -6.09 -16.11 17.32
CA THR A 96 -6.83 -15.03 17.98
C THR A 96 -6.47 -14.89 19.45
N LYS A 97 -6.58 -13.67 19.97
CA LYS A 97 -6.42 -13.36 21.39
C LYS A 97 -7.33 -12.21 21.76
N ILE A 98 -7.92 -12.27 22.95
CA ILE A 98 -8.71 -11.15 23.50
C ILE A 98 -7.85 -10.39 24.50
N LEU A 99 -7.69 -9.09 24.27
CA LEU A 99 -7.09 -8.16 25.21
C LEU A 99 -8.18 -7.47 26.03
N PRO A 100 -7.86 -6.97 27.23
CA PRO A 100 -8.81 -6.20 28.04
C PRO A 100 -9.42 -5.03 27.25
N PRO A 101 -10.65 -4.60 27.60
CA PRO A 101 -11.30 -3.46 26.96
C PRO A 101 -10.41 -2.21 26.96
N SER A 102 -10.19 -1.65 25.77
CA SER A 102 -9.46 -0.40 25.57
C SER A 102 -9.88 0.23 24.24
N ASP A 103 -9.26 1.35 23.92
CA ASP A 103 -9.38 1.99 22.61
C ASP A 103 -8.53 1.23 21.56
N VAL A 104 -9.11 0.94 20.40
CA VAL A 104 -8.48 0.09 19.36
C VAL A 104 -7.29 0.82 18.73
N LEU A 105 -7.44 2.10 18.40
CA LEU A 105 -6.37 2.93 17.84
C LEU A 105 -5.17 3.02 18.80
N LYS A 106 -5.44 3.39 20.06
CA LYS A 106 -4.44 3.45 21.13
C LYS A 106 -3.71 2.13 21.31
N THR A 107 -4.43 1.02 21.30
CA THR A 107 -3.84 -0.32 21.46
C THR A 107 -2.95 -0.65 20.27
N GLY A 108 -3.43 -0.41 19.05
CA GLY A 108 -2.66 -0.57 17.81
C GLY A 108 -1.37 0.23 17.79
N LEU A 109 -1.44 1.53 18.09
CA LEU A 109 -0.28 2.42 18.15
C LEU A 109 0.70 2.03 19.25
N THR A 110 0.21 1.55 20.39
CA THR A 110 1.07 1.05 21.48
C THR A 110 1.83 -0.19 21.04
N ILE A 111 1.17 -1.13 20.33
CA ILE A 111 1.82 -2.31 19.75
C ILE A 111 2.87 -1.87 18.72
N LEU A 112 2.49 -1.01 17.78
CA LEU A 112 3.38 -0.49 16.74
C LEU A 112 4.64 0.14 17.34
N LYS A 113 4.47 1.04 18.33
CA LYS A 113 5.57 1.65 19.09
C LYS A 113 6.47 0.58 19.71
N ASN A 114 5.90 -0.33 20.49
CA ASN A 114 6.68 -1.30 21.26
C ASN A 114 7.45 -2.29 20.35
N LEU A 115 6.95 -2.53 19.14
CA LEU A 115 7.60 -3.38 18.15
C LEU A 115 8.70 -2.65 17.37
N LEU A 116 8.50 -1.38 17.02
CA LEU A 116 9.28 -0.74 15.95
C LEU A 116 9.94 0.60 16.34
N ALA A 117 9.48 1.29 17.37
CA ALA A 117 10.04 2.59 17.80
C ALA A 117 11.27 2.40 18.70
N HIS A 118 12.28 1.69 18.19
CA HIS A 118 13.55 1.50 18.85
C HIS A 118 14.68 2.03 17.97
N GLU A 119 15.69 2.66 18.57
CA GLU A 119 16.82 3.28 17.86
C GLU A 119 17.58 2.31 16.95
N SER A 120 17.52 1.00 17.21
CA SER A 120 18.20 -0.02 16.40
C SER A 120 17.41 -0.52 15.20
N ILE A 121 16.15 -0.11 15.04
CA ILE A 121 15.27 -0.57 13.96
C ILE A 121 15.15 0.55 12.94
N ILE A 122 15.50 0.27 11.70
CA ILE A 122 15.28 1.16 10.55
C ILE A 122 14.18 0.55 9.69
N ILE A 123 13.18 1.34 9.35
CA ILE A 123 12.08 0.96 8.47
C ILE A 123 12.36 1.57 7.10
N GLU A 124 12.52 0.75 6.06
CA GLU A 124 12.79 1.26 4.71
C GLU A 124 11.56 2.00 4.15
N ALA A 125 10.35 1.46 4.34
CA ALA A 125 9.10 2.18 4.01
C ALA A 125 8.01 1.99 5.08
N MET A 126 7.31 3.06 5.46
CA MET A 126 6.20 2.99 6.42
C MET A 126 4.94 3.63 5.85
N GLU A 127 3.90 2.81 5.64
CA GLU A 127 2.60 3.25 5.13
C GLU A 127 1.64 3.60 6.26
N TRP A 128 0.94 4.72 6.08
CA TRP A 128 -0.17 5.15 6.93
C TRP A 128 -1.47 5.17 6.12
N ASP A 129 -2.44 4.38 6.57
CA ASP A 129 -3.78 4.23 6.02
C ASP A 129 -4.82 4.63 7.07
N ILE A 130 -5.03 5.93 7.21
CA ILE A 130 -5.96 6.53 8.16
C ILE A 130 -6.82 7.54 7.39
N PRO A 131 -7.88 7.09 6.70
CA PRO A 131 -8.68 7.93 5.83
C PRO A 131 -9.37 9.06 6.58
N GLN A 132 -9.49 10.22 5.94
CA GLN A 132 -10.26 11.35 6.45
C GLN A 132 -11.76 10.99 6.40
N LYS A 133 -12.34 10.60 7.54
CA LYS A 133 -13.81 10.60 7.64
C LYS A 133 -14.32 12.04 7.57
N SER A 134 -15.39 12.25 6.82
CA SER A 134 -15.92 13.57 6.43
C SER A 134 -16.13 14.58 7.56
N GLU A 135 -16.19 14.18 8.85
CA GLU A 135 -16.42 15.11 9.96
C GLU A 135 -15.70 14.76 11.28
N ALA A 136 -14.82 13.76 11.30
CA ALA A 136 -14.05 13.44 12.51
C ALA A 136 -12.56 13.57 12.21
N VAL A 137 -12.03 14.78 12.39
CA VAL A 137 -10.58 14.97 12.51
C VAL A 137 -10.10 14.00 13.57
N ILE A 138 -9.29 13.01 13.18
CA ILE A 138 -8.50 12.28 14.16
C ILE A 138 -7.58 13.35 14.74
N HIS A 139 -7.93 13.83 15.92
CA HIS A 139 -7.13 14.81 16.63
C HIS A 139 -5.70 14.25 16.69
N GLU A 140 -4.72 15.08 16.36
CA GLU A 140 -3.30 14.69 16.40
C GLU A 140 -2.96 13.96 17.70
N ASP A 141 -3.54 14.41 18.82
CA ASP A 141 -3.42 13.81 20.14
C ASP A 141 -3.83 12.33 20.21
N LEU A 142 -4.82 11.88 19.43
CA LEU A 142 -5.24 10.47 19.39
C LEU A 142 -4.14 9.57 18.82
N ILE A 143 -3.32 10.10 17.91
CA ILE A 143 -2.18 9.39 17.34
C ILE A 143 -0.93 9.58 18.19
N LEU A 144 -0.64 10.80 18.64
CA LEU A 144 0.61 11.14 19.30
C LEU A 144 0.67 10.70 20.76
N LYS A 145 -0.44 10.77 21.50
CA LYS A 145 -0.47 10.43 22.94
C LYS A 145 -0.12 8.96 23.21
N PRO A 146 -0.62 7.96 22.45
CA PRO A 146 -0.17 6.56 22.60
C PRO A 146 1.32 6.36 22.30
N LEU A 147 1.87 7.15 21.38
CA LEU A 147 3.29 7.09 20.99
C LEU A 147 4.20 7.70 22.05
N ALA A 148 3.69 8.61 22.89
CA ALA A 148 4.42 9.20 24.02
C ALA A 148 5.79 9.79 23.61
N GLY A 149 5.81 10.52 22.49
CA GLY A 149 7.01 11.14 21.94
C GLY A 149 8.00 10.19 21.25
N SER A 150 7.67 8.89 21.17
CA SER A 150 8.50 7.93 20.43
C SER A 150 8.43 8.20 18.93
N LYS A 151 9.59 8.24 18.29
CA LYS A 151 9.74 8.45 16.84
C LYS A 151 10.22 7.18 16.16
N PHE A 152 9.76 6.96 14.93
CA PHE A 152 10.22 5.88 14.08
C PHE A 152 11.38 6.34 13.19
N ARG A 153 12.36 5.48 12.97
CA ARG A 153 13.43 5.68 11.99
C ARG A 153 12.96 5.15 10.63
N ILE A 154 12.59 6.04 9.73
CA ILE A 154 11.93 5.71 8.45
C ILE A 154 12.72 6.35 7.31
N HIS A 155 12.97 5.62 6.22
CA HIS A 155 13.52 6.20 4.99
C HIS A 155 12.42 6.73 4.07
N ASP A 156 11.40 5.92 3.74
CA ASP A 156 10.29 6.34 2.90
C ASP A 156 9.00 6.44 3.73
N PHE A 157 8.52 7.66 3.93
CA PHE A 157 7.27 7.93 4.62
C PHE A 157 6.13 7.88 3.60
N VAL A 158 5.26 6.86 3.71
CA VAL A 158 4.20 6.59 2.73
C VAL A 158 2.84 6.91 3.33
N ILE A 159 2.04 7.68 2.60
CA ILE A 159 0.69 8.10 2.98
C ILE A 159 -0.28 7.58 1.91
N LEU A 160 -1.33 6.87 2.29
CA LEU A 160 -2.36 6.52 1.29
C LEU A 160 -3.16 7.77 0.91
N TRP A 161 -3.69 7.79 -0.32
CA TRP A 161 -4.25 9.01 -0.92
C TRP A 161 -5.30 9.73 -0.07
N ASP A 162 -6.14 8.97 0.65
CA ASP A 162 -7.21 9.53 1.50
C ASP A 162 -6.74 9.85 2.94
N SER A 163 -5.46 9.63 3.26
CA SER A 163 -4.85 9.80 4.58
C SER A 163 -4.05 11.09 4.73
N LYS A 164 -4.42 12.15 3.99
CA LYS A 164 -3.63 13.40 3.89
C LYS A 164 -3.40 14.09 5.23
N SER A 165 -4.26 13.88 6.23
CA SER A 165 -4.08 14.43 7.58
C SER A 165 -2.80 13.96 8.26
N ILE A 166 -2.21 12.83 7.82
CA ILE A 166 -0.94 12.33 8.37
C ILE A 166 0.25 13.18 7.95
N GLU A 167 0.14 13.95 6.86
CA GLU A 167 1.21 14.82 6.37
C GLU A 167 1.66 15.84 7.44
N SER A 168 0.73 16.40 8.23
CA SER A 168 1.06 17.35 9.30
C SER A 168 1.78 16.70 10.50
N LEU A 169 1.81 15.37 10.56
CA LEU A 169 2.35 14.61 11.69
C LEU A 169 3.75 14.06 11.43
N ILE A 170 4.29 14.19 10.21
CA ILE A 170 5.57 13.59 9.80
C ILE A 170 6.68 13.89 10.82
N GLU A 171 6.88 15.18 11.17
CA GLU A 171 7.91 15.59 12.12
C GLU A 171 7.77 15.00 13.52
N LYS A 172 6.53 14.68 13.92
CA LYS A 172 6.20 14.16 15.24
C LYS A 172 6.26 12.63 15.26
N LEU A 173 6.04 11.97 14.12
CA LEU A 173 6.02 10.52 13.98
C LEU A 173 7.40 9.92 13.72
N CYS A 174 8.31 10.65 13.09
CA CYS A 174 9.60 10.09 12.65
C CYS A 174 10.81 10.97 12.95
N VAL A 175 11.99 10.34 12.84
CA VAL A 175 13.30 11.01 12.80
C VAL A 175 13.48 11.59 11.40
N VAL A 176 13.09 12.85 11.24
CA VAL A 176 12.94 13.54 9.94
C VAL A 176 14.24 13.54 9.13
N GLU A 177 15.38 13.64 9.83
CA GLU A 177 16.71 13.67 9.24
C GLU A 177 17.09 12.36 8.53
N GLU A 178 16.37 11.26 8.82
CA GLU A 178 16.57 9.97 8.16
C GLU A 178 15.58 9.73 7.02
N VAL A 179 14.55 10.57 6.87
CA VAL A 179 13.54 10.45 5.82
C VAL A 179 14.11 10.97 4.50
N LYS A 180 14.09 10.11 3.49
CA LYS A 180 14.59 10.37 2.14
C LYS A 180 13.48 10.78 1.17
N MET A 181 12.25 10.32 1.42
CA MET A 181 11.13 10.55 0.52
C MET A 181 9.81 10.53 1.28
N ILE A 182 8.91 11.45 0.91
CA ILE A 182 7.49 11.39 1.25
C ILE A 182 6.74 10.93 -0.01
N ARG A 183 5.99 9.84 0.08
CA ARG A 183 5.20 9.31 -1.03
C ARG A 183 3.73 9.24 -0.68
N PHE A 184 2.88 9.79 -1.54
CA PHE A 184 1.46 9.49 -1.55
C PHE A 184 1.25 8.32 -2.51
N LEU A 185 0.66 7.23 -2.02
CA LEU A 185 0.51 6.01 -2.80
C LEU A 185 -0.95 5.75 -3.13
N ALA A 186 -1.18 5.40 -4.39
CA ALA A 186 -2.48 4.99 -4.89
C ALA A 186 -2.37 3.94 -6.02
N LEU A 187 -3.48 3.23 -6.25
CA LEU A 187 -3.68 2.29 -7.35
C LEU A 187 -4.90 2.72 -8.16
N GLY A 188 -4.69 3.01 -9.44
CA GLY A 188 -5.75 3.28 -10.40
C GLY A 188 -6.24 2.00 -11.06
N LEU A 189 -7.56 1.85 -11.15
CA LEU A 189 -8.19 0.75 -11.87
C LEU A 189 -8.15 0.99 -13.40
N PRO A 190 -8.20 -0.06 -14.23
CA PRO A 190 -8.32 0.06 -15.68
C PRO A 190 -9.62 0.80 -16.04
N LEU A 191 -9.56 1.59 -17.11
CA LEU A 191 -10.72 2.36 -17.58
C LEU A 191 -11.64 1.55 -18.50
N SER A 192 -11.19 0.41 -19.04
CA SER A 192 -11.99 -0.49 -19.88
C SER A 192 -12.39 -1.75 -19.12
N SER A 193 -13.66 -2.14 -19.24
CA SER A 193 -14.18 -3.43 -18.76
C SER A 193 -13.77 -4.61 -19.66
N LEU A 194 -13.14 -4.33 -20.80
CA LEU A 194 -12.94 -5.27 -21.91
C LEU A 194 -11.51 -5.84 -21.97
N ASP A 195 -10.49 -5.15 -21.44
CA ASP A 195 -9.08 -5.58 -21.56
C ASP A 195 -8.51 -6.14 -20.26
N VAL A 196 -9.31 -6.94 -19.55
CA VAL A 196 -8.78 -7.68 -18.39
C VAL A 196 -7.81 -8.79 -18.84
N GLU A 197 -7.63 -9.05 -20.14
CA GLU A 197 -6.60 -9.99 -20.66
C GLU A 197 -5.16 -9.61 -20.27
N ASN A 198 -4.94 -8.37 -19.84
CA ASN A 198 -3.66 -7.89 -19.35
C ASN A 198 -3.22 -8.55 -18.03
N GLU A 199 -1.91 -8.68 -17.83
CA GLU A 199 -1.30 -9.17 -16.60
C GLU A 199 -1.81 -8.37 -15.38
N LEU A 200 -2.15 -9.05 -14.28
CA LEU A 200 -2.69 -8.45 -13.05
C LEU A 200 -1.62 -7.71 -12.22
N VAL A 201 -0.78 -6.94 -12.89
CA VAL A 201 0.35 -6.19 -12.34
C VAL A 201 0.33 -4.75 -12.87
N PRO A 202 0.93 -3.79 -12.14
CA PRO A 202 1.08 -2.45 -12.66
C PRO A 202 2.00 -2.42 -13.89
N GLN A 203 1.53 -1.72 -14.93
CA GLN A 203 2.26 -1.54 -16.19
C GLN A 203 2.80 -0.12 -16.35
N LEU A 204 2.25 0.82 -15.58
CA LEU A 204 2.53 2.24 -15.70
C LEU A 204 2.53 2.90 -14.30
N ILE A 205 3.44 3.84 -14.08
CA ILE A 205 3.42 4.75 -12.93
C ILE A 205 3.18 6.17 -13.44
N TYR A 206 2.13 6.79 -12.92
CA TYR A 206 1.90 8.23 -13.01
C TYR A 206 2.32 8.89 -11.69
N GLU A 207 3.21 9.87 -11.74
CA GLU A 207 3.74 10.51 -10.55
C GLU A 207 3.68 12.04 -10.62
N LEU A 208 3.13 12.69 -9.60
CA LEU A 208 3.28 14.14 -9.42
C LEU A 208 4.47 14.43 -8.52
N GLN A 209 5.42 15.20 -9.03
CA GLN A 209 6.47 15.82 -8.24
C GLN A 209 5.95 17.10 -7.62
N LYS A 210 5.95 17.18 -6.30
CA LYS A 210 5.42 18.34 -5.57
C LYS A 210 6.53 19.11 -4.89
N THR A 211 6.29 20.39 -4.71
CA THR A 211 7.05 21.16 -3.72
C THR A 211 6.92 20.48 -2.36
N PRO A 212 8.03 20.31 -1.63
CA PRO A 212 7.99 19.74 -0.29
C PRO A 212 7.00 20.45 0.63
N PRO A 213 6.43 19.75 1.63
CA PRO A 213 5.60 20.38 2.65
C PRO A 213 6.36 21.52 3.35
N SER A 214 5.66 22.58 3.74
CA SER A 214 6.29 23.75 4.38
C SER A 214 7.10 23.34 5.61
N GLY A 215 8.35 23.77 5.68
CA GLY A 215 9.28 23.42 6.77
C GLY A 215 10.11 22.15 6.54
N LEU A 216 9.75 21.32 5.56
CA LEU A 216 10.48 20.10 5.21
C LEU A 216 11.22 20.26 3.89
N ASN A 217 12.51 19.95 3.87
CA ASN A 217 13.29 19.88 2.63
C ASN A 217 13.40 18.42 2.14
N ILE A 218 12.27 17.71 2.12
CA ILE A 218 12.19 16.29 1.76
C ILE A 218 11.44 16.16 0.42
N PRO A 219 11.98 15.44 -0.57
CA PRO A 219 11.28 15.16 -1.81
C PRO A 219 9.89 14.56 -1.56
N CYS A 220 8.88 15.09 -2.28
CA CYS A 220 7.49 14.68 -2.13
C CYS A 220 6.91 14.26 -3.48
N ARG A 221 6.42 13.01 -3.56
CA ARG A 221 5.87 12.41 -4.77
C ARG A 221 4.46 11.89 -4.52
N HIS A 222 3.55 12.12 -5.44
CA HIS A 222 2.26 11.42 -5.48
C HIS A 222 2.31 10.37 -6.58
N GLN A 223 2.43 9.11 -6.21
CA GLN A 223 2.57 7.97 -7.11
C GLN A 223 1.24 7.22 -7.25
N LEU A 224 0.80 7.06 -8.49
CA LEU A 224 -0.37 6.32 -8.89
C LEU A 224 0.06 5.19 -9.84
N PHE A 225 -0.15 3.95 -9.40
CA PHE A 225 0.13 2.76 -10.19
C PHE A 225 -1.09 2.43 -11.05
N HIS A 226 -0.88 2.14 -12.32
CA HIS A 226 -1.93 1.74 -13.25
C HIS A 226 -1.65 0.35 -13.80
N MET A 227 -2.71 -0.46 -13.89
CA MET A 227 -2.68 -1.78 -14.55
C MET A 227 -2.96 -1.69 -16.05
N ASP A 228 -3.18 -0.48 -16.57
CA ASP A 228 -3.55 -0.19 -17.95
C ASP A 228 -2.52 0.80 -18.52
N ASN A 229 -1.90 0.44 -19.64
CA ASN A 229 -0.99 1.29 -20.40
C ASN A 229 -1.50 1.55 -21.84
N SER A 230 -2.78 1.32 -22.10
CA SER A 230 -3.38 1.54 -23.41
C SER A 230 -3.19 3.00 -23.87
N ALA A 231 -3.13 3.22 -25.18
CA ALA A 231 -2.98 4.55 -25.76
C ALA A 231 -4.09 5.52 -25.33
N ALA A 232 -5.31 5.01 -25.11
CA ALA A 232 -6.44 5.80 -24.60
C ALA A 232 -6.19 6.26 -23.15
N HIS A 233 -5.70 5.37 -22.29
CA HIS A 233 -5.39 5.69 -20.90
C HIS A 233 -4.19 6.65 -20.79
N LEU A 234 -3.14 6.43 -21.58
CA LEU A 234 -1.99 7.33 -21.66
C LEU A 234 -2.39 8.74 -22.09
N SER A 235 -3.20 8.87 -23.15
CA SER A 235 -3.75 10.16 -23.59
C SER A 235 -4.51 10.87 -22.47
N HIS A 236 -5.30 10.13 -21.69
CA HIS A 236 -6.03 10.70 -20.55
C HIS A 236 -5.08 11.19 -19.44
N LEU A 237 -4.02 10.45 -19.13
CA LEU A 237 -3.01 10.87 -18.15
C LEU A 237 -2.21 12.08 -18.61
N GLU A 238 -1.92 12.19 -19.91
CA GLU A 238 -1.27 13.37 -20.49
C GLU A 238 -2.14 14.62 -20.35
N LEU A 239 -3.44 14.53 -20.66
CA LEU A 239 -4.37 15.65 -20.45
C LEU A 239 -4.44 16.08 -18.98
N ARG A 240 -4.42 15.12 -18.05
CA ARG A 240 -4.38 15.42 -16.62
C ARG A 240 -3.06 16.04 -16.18
N ALA A 241 -1.93 15.61 -16.75
CA ALA A 241 -0.64 16.20 -16.44
C ALA A 241 -0.62 17.70 -16.75
N ASN A 242 -1.17 18.11 -17.90
CA ASN A 242 -1.26 19.52 -18.28
C ASN A 242 -2.17 20.29 -17.30
N TYR A 243 -3.30 19.69 -16.90
CA TYR A 243 -4.15 20.29 -15.87
C TYR A 243 -3.41 20.46 -14.53
N PHE A 244 -2.64 19.46 -14.09
CA PHE A 244 -1.91 19.51 -12.83
C PHE A 244 -0.72 20.48 -12.84
N LEU A 245 -0.05 20.67 -13.98
CA LEU A 245 1.05 21.63 -14.11
C LEU A 245 0.60 23.09 -13.91
N SER A 246 -0.69 23.38 -14.04
CA SER A 246 -1.25 24.70 -13.69
C SER A 246 -1.22 25.01 -12.19
N TYR A 247 -1.04 24.00 -11.32
CA TYR A 247 -0.99 24.18 -9.88
C TYR A 247 0.41 24.59 -9.41
N VAL A 248 0.48 25.68 -8.65
CA VAL A 248 1.73 26.29 -8.15
C VAL A 248 2.64 25.37 -7.31
N ASN A 249 2.10 24.30 -6.74
CA ASN A 249 2.85 23.34 -5.92
C ASN A 249 3.33 22.11 -6.70
N ILE A 250 3.06 22.02 -7.99
CA ILE A 250 3.52 20.94 -8.86
C ILE A 250 4.79 21.38 -9.58
N ILE A 251 5.84 20.56 -9.49
CA ILE A 251 7.13 20.79 -10.15
C ILE A 251 7.13 20.12 -11.52
N ALA A 252 6.68 18.87 -11.58
CA ALA A 252 6.62 18.06 -12.78
C ALA A 252 5.58 16.93 -12.64
N CYS A 253 5.12 16.43 -13.78
CA CYS A 253 4.32 15.23 -13.90
C CYS A 253 5.15 14.17 -14.63
N HIS A 254 5.35 13.01 -14.02
CA HIS A 254 6.15 11.92 -14.56
C HIS A 254 5.25 10.76 -14.99
N ILE A 255 5.52 10.19 -16.15
CA ILE A 255 4.84 9.01 -16.69
C ILE A 255 5.93 7.99 -17.00
N ARG A 256 5.87 6.81 -16.38
CA ARG A 256 6.91 5.78 -16.47
C ARG A 256 6.30 4.44 -16.90
N SER A 257 6.82 3.81 -17.95
CA SER A 257 6.32 2.53 -18.49
C SER A 257 7.46 1.57 -18.85
N VAL A 258 7.17 0.27 -18.83
CA VAL A 258 8.11 -0.78 -19.24
C VAL A 258 8.08 -0.95 -20.76
N GLU A 259 8.55 0.06 -21.49
CA GLU A 259 8.66 0.08 -22.96
C GLU A 259 10.13 0.26 -23.37
N PRO A 260 10.92 -0.83 -23.45
CA PRO A 260 12.35 -0.74 -23.69
C PRO A 260 12.68 -0.03 -25.00
N SER A 261 13.54 0.98 -24.93
CA SER A 261 14.08 1.70 -26.08
C SER A 261 15.41 2.34 -25.68
N ASN A 262 16.32 2.59 -26.62
CA ASN A 262 17.63 3.19 -26.35
C ASN A 262 17.86 4.42 -27.24
N ASN A 263 16.95 5.38 -27.13
CA ASN A 263 17.07 6.68 -27.78
C ASN A 263 17.76 7.68 -26.87
N GLU A 264 18.46 8.65 -27.45
CA GLU A 264 18.97 9.79 -26.71
C GLU A 264 17.82 10.60 -26.08
N PRO A 265 18.04 11.25 -24.92
CA PRO A 265 17.01 12.07 -24.29
C PRO A 265 16.50 13.16 -25.24
N GLU A 266 15.17 13.23 -25.38
CA GLU A 266 14.51 14.18 -26.27
C GLU A 266 13.82 15.27 -25.45
N ARG A 267 13.96 16.53 -25.90
CA ARG A 267 13.25 17.69 -25.35
C ARG A 267 12.20 18.13 -26.36
N ILE A 268 10.94 18.15 -25.95
CA ILE A 268 9.81 18.59 -26.77
C ILE A 268 9.20 19.81 -26.10
N GLU A 269 9.10 20.92 -26.83
CA GLU A 269 8.45 22.14 -26.36
C GLU A 269 7.06 22.24 -26.97
N ILE A 270 6.07 22.49 -26.12
CA ILE A 270 4.66 22.54 -26.50
C ILE A 270 4.19 24.00 -26.46
N ASP A 271 3.32 24.37 -27.41
CA ASP A 271 2.70 25.69 -27.47
C ASP A 271 2.06 26.05 -26.11
N GLY A 272 2.61 27.06 -25.44
CA GLY A 272 2.21 27.43 -24.08
C GLY A 272 3.32 27.41 -23.03
N GLY A 273 4.55 26.97 -23.41
CA GLY A 273 5.72 26.98 -22.53
C GLY A 273 5.85 25.76 -21.61
N GLU A 274 5.06 24.71 -21.89
CA GLU A 274 5.20 23.38 -21.32
C GLU A 274 6.32 22.63 -22.05
N ILE A 275 7.08 21.84 -21.30
CA ILE A 275 8.25 21.10 -21.79
C ILE A 275 8.13 19.65 -21.36
N ASP A 276 8.29 18.76 -22.32
CA ASP A 276 8.37 17.32 -22.11
C ASP A 276 9.83 16.88 -22.31
N TRP A 277 10.34 16.18 -21.31
CA TRP A 277 11.60 15.45 -21.39
C TRP A 277 11.31 13.97 -21.49
N VAL A 278 11.75 13.34 -22.58
CA VAL A 278 11.56 11.91 -22.85
C VAL A 278 12.89 11.20 -22.72
N TYR A 279 12.96 10.23 -21.82
CA TYR A 279 14.11 9.37 -21.63
C TYR A 279 13.71 7.93 -21.88
N THR A 280 14.66 7.15 -22.38
CA THR A 280 14.49 5.73 -22.64
C THR A 280 15.72 4.95 -22.23
N SER A 281 15.53 3.70 -21.82
CA SER A 281 16.59 2.73 -21.61
C SER A 281 16.11 1.33 -21.96
N GLU A 282 17.01 0.35 -21.89
CA GLU A 282 16.69 -1.08 -21.96
C GLU A 282 15.66 -1.54 -20.91
N CYS A 283 15.40 -0.72 -19.88
CA CYS A 283 14.39 -1.00 -18.87
C CYS A 283 13.01 -0.44 -19.21
N GLY A 284 12.95 0.63 -20.00
CA GLY A 284 11.69 1.23 -20.43
C GLY A 284 11.78 2.72 -20.72
N LYS A 285 10.63 3.40 -20.69
CA LYS A 285 10.47 4.81 -21.05
C LYS A 285 9.97 5.60 -19.85
N TRP A 286 10.47 6.81 -19.68
CA TRP A 286 9.92 7.76 -18.74
C TRP A 286 9.90 9.17 -19.31
N VAL A 287 8.77 9.83 -19.11
CA VAL A 287 8.49 11.18 -19.59
C VAL A 287 8.27 12.07 -18.38
N ALA A 288 8.92 13.22 -18.33
CA ALA A 288 8.62 14.27 -17.37
C ALA A 288 8.08 15.49 -18.10
N LYS A 289 6.85 15.88 -17.78
CA LYS A 289 6.24 17.12 -18.22
C LYS A 289 6.48 18.19 -17.14
N THR A 290 6.94 19.36 -17.54
CA THR A 290 7.24 20.47 -16.62
C THR A 290 7.07 21.83 -17.32
N ILE A 291 7.32 22.91 -16.59
CA ILE A 291 7.33 24.28 -17.09
C ILE A 291 8.76 24.82 -17.12
N ALA A 292 9.02 25.82 -17.97
CA ALA A 292 10.37 26.39 -18.15
C ALA A 292 11.07 26.77 -16.83
N LYS A 293 10.32 27.28 -15.84
CA LYS A 293 10.85 27.64 -14.51
C LYS A 293 11.52 26.47 -13.77
N ASN A 294 11.02 25.25 -13.96
CA ASN A 294 11.44 24.07 -13.21
C ASN A 294 12.32 23.13 -14.05
N GLU A 295 12.49 23.42 -15.35
CA GLU A 295 13.15 22.53 -16.32
C GLU A 295 14.54 22.08 -15.85
N GLU A 296 15.40 23.01 -15.43
CA GLU A 296 16.77 22.66 -15.01
C GLU A 296 16.81 21.69 -13.83
N VAL A 297 15.89 21.85 -12.87
CA VAL A 297 15.79 20.99 -11.69
C VAL A 297 15.34 19.60 -12.10
N VAL A 298 14.27 19.53 -12.90
CA VAL A 298 13.70 18.26 -13.38
C VAL A 298 14.69 17.52 -14.26
N LYS A 299 15.35 18.21 -15.19
CA LYS A 299 16.36 17.61 -16.06
C LYS A 299 17.52 17.03 -15.26
N ARG A 300 18.02 17.74 -14.25
CA ARG A 300 19.11 17.24 -13.39
C ARG A 300 18.72 15.95 -12.67
N GLU A 301 17.48 15.85 -12.20
CA GLU A 301 16.97 14.62 -11.60
C GLU A 301 16.91 13.48 -12.62
N LEU A 302 16.37 13.72 -13.80
CA LEU A 302 16.28 12.72 -14.88
C LEU A 302 17.65 12.23 -15.34
N ASP A 303 18.62 13.13 -15.51
CA ASP A 303 20.01 12.79 -15.91
C ASP A 303 20.70 11.89 -14.87
N ALA A 304 20.27 11.93 -13.60
CA ALA A 304 20.80 11.08 -12.54
C ALA A 304 20.14 9.69 -12.51
N GLU A 305 18.99 9.50 -13.18
CA GLU A 305 18.28 8.23 -13.23
C GLU A 305 18.94 7.26 -14.23
N LYS A 306 19.34 6.09 -13.76
CA LYS A 306 19.93 5.04 -14.63
C LYS A 306 18.90 4.18 -15.37
N CYS A 307 17.72 4.03 -14.78
CA CYS A 307 16.68 3.11 -15.25
C CYS A 307 15.35 3.82 -15.50
N GLY A 308 15.02 4.78 -14.64
CA GLY A 308 13.87 5.69 -14.75
C GLY A 308 12.47 5.08 -14.81
N VAL A 309 12.32 3.75 -14.78
CA VAL A 309 10.99 3.11 -14.67
C VAL A 309 10.64 2.68 -13.23
N ASP A 310 11.49 3.04 -12.27
CA ASP A 310 11.29 2.86 -10.83
C ASP A 310 10.83 1.43 -10.47
N TYR A 311 9.81 1.29 -9.61
CA TYR A 311 9.28 0.02 -9.12
C TYR A 311 8.74 -0.95 -10.17
N LEU A 312 8.66 -0.54 -11.45
CA LEU A 312 8.31 -1.42 -12.56
C LEU A 312 9.51 -2.27 -13.05
N CYS A 313 10.75 -1.86 -12.80
CA CYS A 313 11.92 -2.60 -13.30
C CYS A 313 12.28 -3.79 -12.40
N LYS A 314 12.18 -5.00 -12.93
CA LYS A 314 12.66 -6.22 -12.24
C LYS A 314 14.18 -6.24 -12.00
N LYS A 315 14.97 -5.61 -12.89
CA LYS A 315 16.44 -5.68 -12.87
C LYS A 315 17.07 -4.63 -11.95
N CYS A 316 16.53 -3.42 -11.96
CA CYS A 316 17.14 -2.26 -11.30
C CYS A 316 16.55 -1.95 -9.92
N THR A 317 15.33 -2.40 -9.65
CA THR A 317 14.70 -2.23 -8.34
C THR A 317 15.06 -3.38 -7.42
N ASP A 318 15.21 -3.12 -6.12
CA ASP A 318 15.42 -4.20 -5.17
C ASP A 318 14.27 -5.21 -5.23
N SER A 319 14.61 -6.48 -5.04
CA SER A 319 13.68 -7.58 -5.25
C SER A 319 12.43 -7.48 -4.37
N PHE A 320 12.53 -6.87 -3.19
CA PHE A 320 11.39 -6.69 -2.29
C PHE A 320 10.44 -5.62 -2.81
N ASN A 321 10.94 -4.42 -3.15
CA ASN A 321 10.11 -3.35 -3.66
C ASN A 321 9.50 -3.69 -5.02
N TYR A 322 10.24 -4.35 -5.91
CA TYR A 322 9.66 -4.87 -7.15
C TYR A 322 8.51 -5.83 -6.83
N TRP A 323 8.74 -6.88 -6.04
CA TRP A 323 7.71 -7.83 -5.66
C TRP A 323 6.49 -7.15 -5.02
N TYR A 324 6.71 -6.22 -4.10
CA TYR A 324 5.66 -5.54 -3.37
C TYR A 324 4.73 -4.74 -4.29
N HIS A 325 5.30 -3.90 -5.16
CA HIS A 325 4.50 -3.03 -6.03
C HIS A 325 3.84 -3.84 -7.15
N GLN A 326 4.49 -4.88 -7.67
CA GLN A 326 3.87 -5.79 -8.64
C GLN A 326 2.66 -6.54 -8.06
N ASN A 327 2.64 -6.78 -6.73
CA ASN A 327 1.51 -7.41 -6.04
C ASN A 327 0.55 -6.40 -5.38
N LEU A 328 0.72 -5.10 -5.64
CA LEU A 328 -0.17 -4.07 -5.09
C LEU A 328 -1.65 -4.30 -5.46
N PRO A 329 -1.99 -4.71 -6.71
CA PRO A 329 -3.36 -5.04 -7.08
C PRO A 329 -4.00 -6.18 -6.28
N ARG A 330 -3.22 -7.19 -5.86
CA ARG A 330 -3.74 -8.33 -5.09
C ARG A 330 -4.34 -7.92 -3.75
N ARG A 331 -4.00 -6.74 -3.22
CA ARG A 331 -4.60 -6.19 -1.99
C ARG A 331 -6.11 -6.05 -2.07
N ILE A 332 -6.65 -5.79 -3.25
CA ILE A 332 -8.10 -5.68 -3.48
C ILE A 332 -8.82 -6.98 -3.05
N MET A 333 -8.13 -8.11 -3.14
CA MET A 333 -8.60 -9.44 -2.77
C MET A 333 -8.16 -9.90 -1.40
N GLN A 334 -6.88 -9.73 -1.10
CA GLN A 334 -6.29 -10.19 0.15
C GLN A 334 -6.75 -9.34 1.34
N GLU A 335 -7.11 -8.09 1.09
CA GLU A 335 -7.41 -7.08 2.11
C GLU A 335 -8.62 -6.22 1.71
N PRO A 336 -9.81 -6.81 1.45
CA PRO A 336 -10.93 -6.07 0.89
C PRO A 336 -11.44 -4.96 1.81
N PHE A 337 -11.20 -5.08 3.13
CA PHE A 337 -11.48 -4.02 4.09
C PHE A 337 -10.46 -2.87 3.97
N TRP A 338 -9.17 -3.14 3.73
CA TRP A 338 -8.07 -2.16 3.70
C TRP A 338 -7.74 -1.73 2.26
N ASN A 339 -8.76 -1.22 1.57
CA ASN A 339 -8.74 -0.91 0.14
C ASN A 339 -8.65 0.59 -0.20
N ASP A 340 -8.34 1.48 0.75
CA ASP A 340 -8.24 2.94 0.50
C ASP A 340 -7.03 3.33 -0.37
N ILE A 341 -6.23 2.33 -0.76
CA ILE A 341 -5.23 2.46 -1.82
C ILE A 341 -5.86 2.69 -3.20
N LEU A 342 -7.12 2.27 -3.39
CA LEU A 342 -7.83 2.46 -4.64
C LEU A 342 -8.11 3.95 -4.86
N TYR A 343 -7.60 4.47 -5.97
CA TYR A 343 -7.96 5.78 -6.45
C TYR A 343 -9.08 5.65 -7.45
N THR A 344 -10.23 6.20 -7.11
CA THR A 344 -11.40 6.25 -7.97
C THR A 344 -11.49 7.58 -8.69
N TYR A 345 -11.70 7.51 -10.00
CA TYR A 345 -11.95 8.67 -10.84
C TYR A 345 -13.38 9.14 -10.60
N PRO A 346 -13.60 10.38 -10.10
CA PRO A 346 -14.94 10.88 -9.83
C PRO A 346 -15.91 10.74 -11.01
N GLU A 347 -15.38 10.84 -12.24
CA GLU A 347 -16.09 10.82 -13.51
C GLU A 347 -16.46 9.39 -13.99
N ILE A 348 -15.86 8.34 -13.41
CA ILE A 348 -15.91 6.96 -13.95
C ILE A 348 -16.36 5.93 -12.89
N ARG A 349 -16.93 6.40 -11.78
CA ARG A 349 -17.33 5.59 -10.61
C ARG A 349 -18.14 4.32 -10.89
N ASP A 350 -18.98 4.31 -11.94
CA ASP A 350 -19.84 3.15 -12.25
C ASP A 350 -19.08 2.00 -12.96
N PHE A 351 -17.99 2.29 -13.69
CA PHE A 351 -17.15 1.27 -14.36
C PHE A 351 -16.20 0.55 -13.39
N GLU A 352 -15.90 1.19 -12.26
CA GLU A 352 -14.91 0.71 -11.29
C GLU A 352 -15.40 -0.51 -10.50
N PHE A 353 -16.71 -0.59 -10.20
CA PHE A 353 -17.28 -1.70 -9.46
C PHE A 353 -17.19 -3.02 -10.24
N TRP A 354 -17.49 -2.98 -11.55
CA TRP A 354 -17.35 -4.14 -12.44
C TRP A 354 -15.90 -4.55 -12.62
N SER A 355 -15.00 -3.57 -12.74
CA SER A 355 -13.56 -3.82 -12.85
C SER A 355 -13.03 -4.52 -11.60
N ILE A 356 -13.43 -4.09 -10.40
CA ILE A 356 -13.08 -4.77 -9.15
C ILE A 356 -13.57 -6.22 -9.18
N PHE A 357 -14.84 -6.46 -9.50
CA PHE A 357 -15.41 -7.82 -9.54
C PHE A 357 -14.65 -8.74 -10.51
N ASN A 358 -14.39 -8.28 -11.74
CA ASN A 358 -13.67 -9.06 -12.73
C ASN A 358 -12.23 -9.37 -12.29
N LEU A 359 -11.54 -8.41 -11.68
CA LEU A 359 -10.21 -8.63 -11.11
C LEU A 359 -10.25 -9.68 -10.00
N ARG A 360 -11.29 -9.67 -9.15
CA ARG A 360 -11.45 -10.66 -8.06
C ARG A 360 -11.44 -12.08 -8.58
N GLU A 361 -12.26 -12.35 -9.58
CA GLU A 361 -12.39 -13.68 -10.19
C GLU A 361 -11.06 -14.14 -10.80
N LYS A 362 -10.32 -13.24 -11.47
CA LYS A 362 -9.01 -13.60 -12.05
C LYS A 362 -7.94 -13.87 -11.00
N PHE A 363 -7.89 -13.07 -9.93
CA PHE A 363 -6.96 -13.32 -8.83
C PHE A 363 -7.22 -14.67 -8.15
N LEU A 364 -8.49 -15.06 -7.98
CA LEU A 364 -8.84 -16.39 -7.43
C LEU A 364 -8.35 -17.51 -8.34
N ALA A 365 -8.58 -17.40 -9.66
CA ALA A 365 -8.12 -18.38 -10.62
C ALA A 365 -6.58 -18.53 -10.64
N GLU A 366 -5.84 -17.42 -10.52
CA GLU A 366 -4.38 -17.48 -10.39
C GLU A 366 -3.96 -18.11 -9.05
N ASP A 367 -4.49 -17.67 -7.91
CA ASP A 367 -4.07 -18.16 -6.59
C ASP A 367 -4.32 -19.67 -6.42
N GLU A 368 -5.42 -20.23 -6.95
CA GLU A 368 -5.67 -21.68 -6.99
C GLU A 368 -4.55 -22.47 -7.71
N SER A 369 -3.91 -21.86 -8.71
CA SER A 369 -2.76 -22.46 -9.41
C SER A 369 -1.47 -22.40 -8.60
N TRP A 370 -1.28 -21.37 -7.76
CA TRP A 370 -0.09 -21.19 -6.92
C TRP A 370 -0.13 -22.03 -5.63
N GLU A 371 -1.31 -22.28 -5.05
CA GLU A 371 -1.45 -23.08 -3.81
C GLU A 371 -1.07 -24.56 -3.98
N MET A 372 -0.96 -25.06 -5.21
CA MET A 372 -0.50 -26.42 -5.48
C MET A 372 1.02 -26.63 -5.27
N GLU A 373 1.83 -25.56 -5.14
CA GLU A 373 3.29 -25.66 -5.14
C GLU A 373 3.99 -25.53 -3.77
N ASP A 374 3.36 -25.02 -2.70
CA ASP A 374 4.06 -24.80 -1.43
C ASP A 374 3.22 -25.10 -0.19
N LYS A 375 3.45 -26.28 0.43
CA LYS A 375 2.92 -26.61 1.77
C LYS A 375 4.02 -27.15 2.68
N LYS A 376 4.51 -26.28 3.57
CA LYS A 376 4.88 -26.60 4.96
C LYS A 376 5.14 -25.30 5.75
N THR A 377 4.17 -24.86 6.54
CA THR A 377 4.38 -23.83 7.57
C THR A 377 4.22 -24.45 8.95
N SER A 378 5.19 -24.21 9.83
CA SER A 378 5.13 -24.59 11.25
C SER A 378 4.58 -23.42 12.08
N ALA A 379 3.72 -23.71 13.06
CA ALA A 379 3.13 -22.70 13.94
C ALA A 379 4.20 -21.90 14.72
N SER A 380 4.00 -20.59 14.85
CA SER A 380 4.91 -19.66 15.50
C SER A 380 4.42 -19.17 16.88
N TRP A 381 5.38 -18.72 17.68
CA TRP A 381 5.38 -18.60 19.15
C TRP A 381 4.36 -17.62 19.76
N GLY A 382 3.85 -17.93 20.96
CA GLY A 382 3.02 -17.04 21.80
C GLY A 382 1.51 -17.17 21.63
N PHE A 383 1.04 -17.87 20.60
CA PHE A 383 -0.34 -18.30 20.41
C PHE A 383 -0.35 -19.82 20.52
N ARG A 384 -0.93 -20.36 21.59
CA ARG A 384 -1.16 -21.81 21.66
C ARG A 384 -2.29 -22.15 20.68
N ASN A 385 -2.19 -23.28 19.99
CA ASN A 385 -3.30 -23.87 19.24
C ASN A 385 -4.41 -24.29 20.22
N THR A 386 -5.20 -23.33 20.69
CA THR A 386 -6.47 -23.62 21.36
C THR A 386 -7.51 -23.81 20.26
N PRO A 387 -8.10 -25.01 20.14
CA PRO A 387 -9.15 -25.23 19.15
C PRO A 387 -10.29 -24.25 19.43
N THR A 388 -10.57 -23.40 18.44
CA THR A 388 -11.68 -22.46 18.47
C THR A 388 -12.95 -23.25 18.72
N SER A 389 -13.59 -23.05 19.88
CA SER A 389 -14.93 -23.60 20.05
C SER A 389 -15.83 -22.85 19.05
N LYS A 390 -16.45 -23.60 18.14
CA LYS A 390 -17.38 -23.07 17.11
C LYS A 390 -18.44 -22.10 17.68
N LYS A 391 -18.69 -22.15 18.99
CA LYS A 391 -19.65 -21.30 19.72
C LYS A 391 -19.16 -19.87 20.04
N GLN A 392 -17.89 -19.53 19.86
CA GLN A 392 -17.38 -18.18 20.19
C GLN A 392 -17.27 -17.24 18.97
N ALA A 393 -17.24 -17.79 17.74
CA ALA A 393 -17.25 -17.01 16.51
C ALA A 393 -18.65 -16.45 16.16
N GLU A 394 -19.71 -17.06 16.67
CA GLU A 394 -21.11 -16.68 16.37
C GLU A 394 -21.60 -15.43 17.15
N ALA A 395 -20.78 -14.87 18.05
CA ALA A 395 -21.12 -13.66 18.79
C ALA A 395 -20.65 -12.35 18.14
N VAL A 396 -20.02 -12.40 16.96
CA VAL A 396 -19.78 -11.23 16.11
C VAL A 396 -21.09 -10.90 15.38
N ILE A 397 -21.98 -10.19 16.07
CA ILE A 397 -23.22 -9.70 15.50
C ILE A 397 -22.88 -8.81 14.31
N GLN A 398 -23.25 -9.32 13.13
CA GLN A 398 -23.78 -8.61 11.97
C GLN A 398 -23.85 -7.09 12.15
N LYS A 399 -22.87 -6.38 11.57
CA LYS A 399 -23.05 -5.11 10.88
C LYS A 399 -21.87 -4.86 9.94
N SER A 400 -21.61 -5.83 9.06
CA SER A 400 -21.14 -5.49 7.72
C SER A 400 -22.34 -4.94 6.95
N GLU A 401 -22.81 -3.75 7.33
CA GLU A 401 -23.59 -2.94 6.40
C GLU A 401 -22.60 -2.46 5.33
N ILE A 402 -22.31 -3.33 4.37
CA ILE A 402 -22.19 -2.87 3.00
C ILE A 402 -23.47 -2.06 2.78
N PRO A 403 -23.41 -0.80 2.31
CA PRO A 403 -24.64 -0.11 1.94
C PRO A 403 -25.32 -0.95 0.86
N ASN A 404 -26.35 -1.70 1.27
CA ASN A 404 -27.36 -2.28 0.40
C ASN A 404 -28.15 -1.12 -0.21
N LYS A 405 -27.51 -0.36 -1.10
CA LYS A 405 -28.21 0.42 -2.13
C LYS A 405 -28.34 -0.43 -3.40
N PHE A 406 -28.59 -1.72 -3.24
CA PHE A 406 -29.07 -2.56 -4.33
C PHE A 406 -30.59 -2.41 -4.39
N ASN A 407 -31.05 -1.31 -5.00
CA ASN A 407 -32.47 -1.10 -5.25
C ASN A 407 -32.87 -2.02 -6.42
N PHE A 408 -33.45 -3.20 -6.15
CA PHE A 408 -33.93 -4.13 -7.18
C PHE A 408 -34.86 -3.49 -8.23
N LYS A 409 -35.43 -2.30 -7.97
CA LYS A 409 -36.16 -1.52 -8.97
C LYS A 409 -35.28 -1.01 -10.12
N SER A 410 -33.98 -0.81 -9.93
CA SER A 410 -33.09 -0.37 -11.02
C SER A 410 -32.86 -1.49 -12.04
N ILE A 411 -32.74 -2.75 -11.63
CA ILE A 411 -32.62 -3.90 -12.55
C ILE A 411 -33.84 -3.99 -13.47
N LEU A 412 -35.05 -3.75 -12.93
CA LEU A 412 -36.28 -3.75 -13.73
C LEU A 412 -36.30 -2.61 -14.77
N ILE A 413 -35.70 -1.46 -14.47
CA ILE A 413 -35.62 -0.32 -15.40
C ILE A 413 -34.51 -0.52 -16.43
N PHE A 414 -33.39 -1.16 -16.08
CA PHE A 414 -32.21 -1.24 -16.94
C PHE A 414 -32.13 -2.52 -17.79
N ILE A 415 -32.78 -3.62 -17.41
CA ILE A 415 -32.81 -4.84 -18.23
C ILE A 415 -34.14 -4.98 -18.98
N VAL A 416 -35.27 -4.76 -18.29
CA VAL A 416 -36.59 -5.05 -18.88
C VAL A 416 -37.02 -3.95 -19.84
N PHE A 417 -36.68 -2.69 -19.57
CA PHE A 417 -37.12 -1.55 -20.39
C PHE A 417 -36.42 -1.47 -21.76
N PRO A 418 -35.08 -1.65 -21.88
CA PRO A 418 -34.42 -1.67 -23.19
C PRO A 418 -34.82 -2.88 -24.03
N VAL A 419 -35.00 -4.06 -23.40
CA VAL A 419 -35.46 -5.27 -24.09
C VAL A 419 -36.89 -5.12 -24.59
N LEU A 420 -37.80 -4.56 -23.78
CA LEU A 420 -39.16 -4.23 -24.22
C LEU A 420 -39.18 -3.16 -25.31
N PHE A 421 -38.33 -2.13 -25.21
CA PHE A 421 -38.25 -1.07 -26.21
C PHE A 421 -37.72 -1.60 -27.55
N SER A 422 -36.69 -2.44 -27.54
CA SER A 422 -36.19 -3.13 -28.73
C SER A 422 -37.22 -4.09 -29.32
N PHE A 423 -38.03 -4.76 -28.49
CA PHE A 423 -39.08 -5.66 -28.96
C PHE A 423 -40.25 -4.89 -29.60
N VAL A 424 -40.68 -3.78 -28.99
CA VAL A 424 -41.71 -2.89 -29.55
C VAL A 424 -41.22 -2.24 -30.85
N PHE A 425 -39.96 -1.80 -30.91
CA PHE A 425 -39.38 -1.23 -32.12
C PHE A 425 -39.29 -2.27 -33.26
N TYR A 426 -38.91 -3.51 -32.95
CA TYR A 426 -38.89 -4.61 -33.91
C TYR A 426 -40.30 -4.94 -34.43
N VAL A 427 -41.31 -4.99 -33.55
CA VAL A 427 -42.70 -5.25 -33.95
C VAL A 427 -43.24 -4.11 -34.83
N VAL A 428 -43.02 -2.85 -34.46
CA VAL A 428 -43.48 -1.69 -35.27
C VAL A 428 -42.81 -1.67 -36.65
N MET A 429 -41.52 -1.97 -36.74
CA MET A 429 -40.80 -2.04 -38.02
C MET A 429 -41.16 -3.28 -38.87
N SER A 430 -41.83 -4.29 -38.30
CA SER A 430 -42.31 -5.46 -39.03
C SER A 430 -43.71 -5.28 -39.66
N PHE A 431 -44.39 -4.17 -39.34
CA PHE A 431 -45.70 -3.79 -39.88
C PHE A 431 -45.63 -2.65 -40.92
N PHE A 432 -44.44 -2.10 -41.17
CA PHE A 432 -44.11 -1.24 -42.31
C PHE A 432 -43.21 -2.03 -43.27
#